data_AF-A0A929V6A4-F1
#
_entry.id   AF-A0A929V6A4-F1
#
_cell.length_a   1.000
_cell.length_b   1.000
_cell.length_c   1.000
_cell.angle_alpha   90.00
_cell.angle_beta   90.00
_cell.angle_gamma   90.00
#
_symmetry.space_group_name_H-M   'P 1'
#
loop_
_entity.id
_entity.type
_entity.pdbx_description
1 polymer ?
#
loop_
_entity_poly.entity_id
_entity_poly.type
_entity_poly.pdbx_seq_one_letter_code
_entity_poly.pdbx_strand_id
1 'polypeptide(L)'
;MANQNLNNKKGFTIIEVVLVLGIAGLIFLMVFIALPALQRNRRDTQRTSDISRLAAALTNYQSNNSGAIPSDKFGSYVSGHTEVDQNISRTLNHQSWAYFYDSYLIIGKEDKDKFVDPEGGPYSLSISSCREATSYNAETKICNNGQRSASTWRDQSEGRPNGVEDVTAGNPYEQSGTKGHTISIVTNATCEGPDAIHASGSRKVAILYKKEGGGSICQPL
;
A
#
# COMPACT_ATOMS: atom_id res chain seq x y z
N MET A 1 -13.93 17.70 -79.68
CA MET A 1 -12.66 17.06 -79.31
C MET A 1 -12.44 17.33 -77.82
N ALA A 2 -12.74 16.37 -76.96
CA ALA A 2 -12.61 16.54 -75.51
C ALA A 2 -11.18 16.20 -75.08
N ASN A 3 -10.47 17.19 -74.54
CA ASN A 3 -9.10 17.08 -74.09
C ASN A 3 -9.09 16.41 -72.70
N GLN A 4 -8.66 15.14 -72.63
CA GLN A 4 -8.55 14.38 -71.38
C GLN A 4 -7.23 14.78 -70.69
N ASN A 5 -7.30 15.61 -69.65
CA ASN A 5 -6.19 15.85 -68.74
C ASN A 5 -5.92 14.55 -67.94
N LEU A 6 -4.86 13.83 -68.32
CA LEU A 6 -4.33 12.70 -67.55
C LEU A 6 -3.65 13.23 -66.29
N ASN A 7 -4.42 13.39 -65.22
CA ASN A 7 -3.87 13.63 -63.90
C ASN A 7 -3.03 12.42 -63.47
N ASN A 8 -1.70 12.57 -63.41
CA ASN A 8 -0.76 11.57 -62.90
C ASN A 8 -1.08 11.24 -61.43
N LYS A 9 -1.91 10.21 -61.21
CA LYS A 9 -2.09 9.62 -59.88
C LYS A 9 -0.82 8.85 -59.52
N LYS A 10 0.06 9.45 -58.73
CA LYS A 10 1.20 8.74 -58.13
C LYS A 10 0.65 7.67 -57.19
N GLY A 11 0.80 6.40 -57.56
CA GLY A 11 0.47 5.27 -56.69
C GLY A 11 1.49 5.17 -55.55
N PHE A 12 1.03 4.79 -54.36
CA PHE A 12 1.90 4.50 -53.22
C PHE A 12 2.71 3.23 -53.51
N THR A 13 4.01 3.24 -53.19
CA THR A 13 4.86 2.07 -53.42
C THR A 13 4.75 1.07 -52.27
N ILE A 14 4.85 -0.23 -52.56
CA ILE A 14 4.82 -1.28 -51.52
C ILE A 14 5.98 -1.08 -50.53
N ILE A 15 7.16 -0.66 -51.02
CA ILE A 15 8.33 -0.41 -50.17
C ILE A 15 8.09 0.71 -49.16
N GLU A 16 7.37 1.77 -49.54
CA GLU A 16 7.02 2.88 -48.65
C GLU A 16 6.06 2.42 -47.55
N VAL A 17 5.09 1.58 -47.88
CA VAL A 17 4.18 0.98 -46.89
C VAL A 17 4.94 0.08 -45.90
N VAL A 18 5.84 -0.77 -46.40
CA VAL A 18 6.63 -1.68 -45.54
C VAL A 18 7.55 -0.91 -44.59
N LEU A 19 8.20 0.16 -45.06
CA LEU A 19 9.04 1.01 -44.21
C LEU A 19 8.24 1.66 -43.07
N VAL A 20 7.05 2.19 -43.38
CA VAL A 20 6.17 2.80 -42.37
C VAL A 20 5.71 1.77 -41.35
N LEU A 21 5.30 0.58 -41.80
CA LEU A 21 4.90 -0.51 -40.90
C LEU A 21 6.07 -1.00 -40.03
N GLY A 22 7.28 -1.03 -40.56
CA GLY A 22 8.49 -1.39 -39.80
C GLY A 22 8.77 -0.42 -38.66
N ILE A 23 8.75 0.89 -38.93
CA ILE A 23 8.97 1.93 -37.91
C ILE A 23 7.81 1.93 -36.90
N ALA A 24 6.56 1.83 -37.37
CA ALA A 24 5.39 1.77 -36.49
C ALA A 24 5.45 0.56 -35.55
N GLY A 25 5.81 -0.62 -36.06
CA GLY A 25 5.97 -1.83 -35.25
C GLY A 25 7.02 -1.68 -34.14
N LEU A 26 8.16 -1.04 -34.45
CA LEU A 26 9.22 -0.79 -33.48
C LEU A 26 8.76 0.18 -32.38
N ILE A 27 8.07 1.25 -32.75
CA ILE A 27 7.51 2.21 -31.79
C ILE A 27 6.48 1.53 -30.88
N PHE A 28 5.56 0.75 -31.46
CA PHE A 28 4.53 0.05 -30.67
C PHE A 28 5.14 -0.91 -29.66
N LEU A 29 6.22 -1.62 -30.00
CA LEU A 29 6.94 -2.49 -29.07
C LEU A 29 7.45 -1.71 -27.85
N MET A 30 8.09 -0.57 -28.07
CA MET A 30 8.59 0.27 -26.97
C MET A 30 7.46 0.78 -26.07
N VAL A 31 6.35 1.21 -26.68
CA VAL A 31 5.18 1.72 -25.94
C VAL A 31 4.55 0.64 -25.06
N PHE A 32 4.40 -0.59 -25.57
CA PHE A 32 3.79 -1.69 -24.80
C PHE A 32 4.64 -2.14 -23.62
N ILE A 33 5.96 -1.98 -23.66
CA ILE A 33 6.83 -2.28 -22.51
C ILE A 33 6.85 -1.10 -21.52
N ALA A 34 6.93 0.14 -22.04
CA ALA A 34 7.11 1.33 -21.22
C ALA A 34 5.85 1.73 -20.44
N LEU A 35 4.66 1.68 -21.05
CA LEU A 35 3.43 2.14 -20.41
C LEU A 35 3.06 1.35 -19.14
N PRO A 36 3.06 0.00 -19.14
CA PRO A 36 2.77 -0.77 -17.92
C PRO A 36 3.79 -0.51 -16.82
N ALA A 37 5.08 -0.37 -17.16
CA ALA A 37 6.12 -0.04 -16.19
C ALA A 37 5.90 1.35 -15.57
N LEU A 38 5.55 2.35 -16.38
CA LEU A 38 5.25 3.70 -15.90
C LEU A 38 4.01 3.72 -15.00
N GLN A 39 2.96 2.99 -15.35
CA GLN A 39 1.76 2.87 -14.53
C GLN A 39 2.06 2.28 -13.15
N ARG A 40 2.86 1.20 -13.10
CA ARG A 40 3.33 0.61 -11.83
C ARG A 40 4.11 1.61 -10.98
N ASN A 41 5.05 2.32 -11.59
CA ASN A 41 5.84 3.32 -10.88
C ASN A 41 4.97 4.44 -10.30
N ARG A 42 3.93 4.88 -11.04
CA ARG A 42 2.96 5.87 -10.53
C ARG A 42 2.17 5.33 -9.33
N ARG A 43 1.71 4.09 -9.40
CA ARG A 43 1.00 3.44 -8.28
C ARG A 43 1.90 3.30 -7.04
N ASP A 44 3.15 2.88 -7.21
CA ASP A 44 4.10 2.74 -6.09
C ASP A 44 4.46 4.09 -5.46
N THR A 45 4.56 5.16 -6.26
CA THR A 45 4.70 6.53 -5.72
C THR A 45 3.47 6.94 -4.91
N GLN A 46 2.27 6.65 -5.40
CA GLN A 46 1.03 6.93 -4.67
C GLN A 46 0.97 6.13 -3.36
N ARG A 47 1.27 4.83 -3.38
CA ARG A 47 1.37 3.98 -2.17
C ARG A 47 2.36 4.55 -1.16
N THR A 48 3.51 5.05 -1.62
CA THR A 48 4.49 5.71 -0.74
C THR A 48 3.89 6.95 -0.06
N SER A 49 3.16 7.77 -0.82
CA SER A 49 2.42 8.91 -0.27
C SER A 49 1.35 8.48 0.73
N ASP A 50 0.64 7.40 0.47
CA ASP A 50 -0.38 6.84 1.38
C ASP A 50 0.26 6.37 2.69
N ILE A 51 1.41 5.68 2.63
CA ILE A 51 2.16 5.30 3.83
C ILE A 51 2.62 6.52 4.62
N SER A 52 3.08 7.59 3.97
CA SER A 52 3.42 8.85 4.63
C SER A 52 2.19 9.52 5.26
N ARG A 53 1.01 9.44 4.62
CA ARG A 53 -0.25 9.92 5.18
C ARG A 53 -0.65 9.14 6.43
N LEU A 54 -0.49 7.81 6.43
CA LEU A 54 -0.73 6.98 7.62
C LEU A 54 0.22 7.33 8.75
N ALA A 55 1.51 7.56 8.46
CA ALA A 55 2.47 8.02 9.45
C ALA A 55 2.06 9.38 10.05
N ALA A 56 1.64 10.33 9.22
CA ALA A 56 1.15 11.63 9.70
C ALA A 56 -0.12 11.50 10.55
N ALA A 57 -1.05 10.63 10.17
CA ALA A 57 -2.24 10.31 10.97
C ALA A 57 -1.86 9.74 12.34
N LEU A 58 -0.85 8.85 12.40
CA LEU A 58 -0.33 8.32 13.67
C LEU A 58 0.34 9.41 14.52
N THR A 59 1.10 10.31 13.93
CA THR A 59 1.65 11.48 14.65
C THR A 59 0.53 12.33 15.26
N ASN A 60 -0.54 12.58 14.50
CA ASN A 60 -1.70 13.33 14.98
C ASN A 60 -2.41 12.59 16.12
N TYR A 61 -2.56 11.27 16.00
CA TYR A 61 -3.08 10.43 17.07
C TYR A 61 -2.22 10.54 18.33
N GLN A 62 -0.90 10.42 18.22
CA GLN A 62 0.02 10.56 19.33
C GLN A 62 -0.09 11.94 19.98
N SER A 63 -0.16 13.02 19.19
CA SER A 63 -0.36 14.38 19.70
C SER A 63 -1.63 14.50 20.55
N ASN A 64 -2.72 13.91 20.08
CA ASN A 64 -4.02 13.94 20.76
C ASN A 64 -4.13 12.97 21.94
N ASN A 65 -3.20 12.01 22.08
CA ASN A 65 -3.24 10.95 23.09
C ASN A 65 -1.96 10.90 23.95
N SER A 66 -1.38 12.06 24.26
CA SER A 66 -0.22 12.19 25.17
C SER A 66 1.01 11.37 24.74
N GLY A 67 1.21 11.22 23.44
CA GLY A 67 2.29 10.44 22.83
C GLY A 67 2.06 8.94 22.79
N ALA A 68 0.89 8.46 23.23
CA ALA A 68 0.54 7.04 23.10
C ALA A 68 0.22 6.69 21.65
N ILE A 69 0.60 5.47 21.26
CA ILE A 69 0.11 4.83 20.04
C ILE A 69 -1.16 4.04 20.35
N PRO A 70 -1.96 3.65 19.34
CA PRO A 70 -3.04 2.70 19.56
C PRO A 70 -2.49 1.39 20.14
N SER A 71 -3.22 0.81 21.09
CA SER A 71 -2.81 -0.38 21.82
C SER A 71 -3.10 -1.64 21.02
N ASP A 72 -2.11 -2.52 20.99
CA ASP A 72 -2.14 -3.91 20.53
C ASP A 72 -3.11 -4.82 21.32
N LYS A 73 -3.59 -4.38 22.50
CA LYS A 73 -4.53 -5.15 23.33
C LYS A 73 -5.94 -5.27 22.74
N PHE A 74 -6.30 -4.44 21.78
CA PHE A 74 -7.66 -4.33 21.25
C PHE A 74 -7.79 -4.83 19.81
N GLY A 75 -6.96 -5.80 19.44
CA GLY A 75 -6.92 -6.41 18.12
C GLY A 75 -5.60 -6.15 17.39
N SER A 76 -5.19 -7.14 16.60
CA SER A 76 -3.97 -7.11 15.79
C SER A 76 -4.25 -6.90 14.30
N TYR A 77 -5.51 -6.73 13.91
CA TYR A 77 -5.90 -6.50 12.53
C TYR A 77 -7.07 -5.54 12.41
N VAL A 78 -7.05 -4.72 11.36
CA VAL A 78 -8.16 -3.83 10.98
C VAL A 78 -8.44 -4.05 9.50
N SER A 79 -9.64 -4.56 9.20
CA SER A 79 -10.08 -4.79 7.82
C SER A 79 -10.34 -3.46 7.12
N GLY A 80 -9.85 -3.34 5.88
CA GLY A 80 -9.95 -2.11 5.12
C GLY A 80 -11.38 -1.75 4.76
N HIS A 81 -11.74 -0.48 4.91
CA HIS A 81 -13.05 0.04 4.55
C HIS A 81 -12.98 1.54 4.27
N THR A 82 -13.98 2.09 3.58
CA THR A 82 -13.99 3.50 3.15
C THR A 82 -15.04 4.35 3.86
N GLU A 83 -15.90 3.74 4.65
CA GLU A 83 -16.99 4.40 5.38
C GLU A 83 -16.77 4.25 6.88
N VAL A 84 -16.76 5.38 7.59
CA VAL A 84 -16.59 5.40 9.04
C VAL A 84 -17.71 4.62 9.72
N ASP A 85 -17.37 3.62 10.54
CA ASP A 85 -18.33 2.96 11.40
C ASP A 85 -18.59 3.86 12.63
N GLN A 86 -19.77 4.47 12.67
CA GLN A 86 -20.16 5.35 13.78
C GLN A 86 -20.19 4.63 15.13
N ASN A 87 -20.31 3.30 15.15
CA ASN A 87 -20.25 2.53 16.39
C ASN A 87 -18.81 2.46 16.91
N ILE A 88 -17.81 2.30 16.05
CA ILE A 88 -16.39 2.29 16.40
C ILE A 88 -16.03 3.61 17.09
N SER A 89 -16.41 4.75 16.51
CA SER A 89 -16.09 6.07 17.07
C SER A 89 -16.86 6.43 18.36
N ARG A 90 -17.99 5.75 18.66
CA ARG A 90 -18.85 6.07 19.81
C ARG A 90 -18.77 5.08 20.96
N THR A 91 -18.41 3.83 20.70
CA THR A 91 -18.58 2.71 21.65
C THR A 91 -17.30 1.97 21.99
N LEU A 92 -16.22 2.16 21.22
CA LEU A 92 -14.95 1.48 21.47
C LEU A 92 -13.98 2.29 22.31
N ASN A 93 -12.99 1.58 22.85
CA ASN A 93 -11.84 2.21 23.46
C ASN A 93 -11.12 3.07 22.40
N HIS A 94 -11.00 4.37 22.68
CA HIS A 94 -10.28 5.34 21.86
C HIS A 94 -8.79 4.97 21.66
N GLN A 95 -8.30 3.95 22.37
CA GLN A 95 -6.96 3.39 22.26
C GLN A 95 -6.84 2.29 21.21
N SER A 96 -7.91 1.83 20.56
CA SER A 96 -7.84 0.73 19.59
C SER A 96 -7.32 1.15 18.21
N TRP A 97 -6.70 0.22 17.49
CA TRP A 97 -6.31 0.43 16.09
C TRP A 97 -7.51 0.67 15.16
N ALA A 98 -8.66 0.05 15.46
CA ALA A 98 -9.91 0.30 14.73
C ALA A 98 -10.39 1.76 14.92
N TYR A 99 -10.40 2.26 16.16
CA TYR A 99 -10.72 3.67 16.41
C TYR A 99 -9.77 4.63 15.69
N PHE A 100 -8.47 4.33 15.68
CA PHE A 100 -7.48 5.09 14.92
C PHE A 100 -7.81 5.11 13.43
N TYR A 101 -8.10 3.96 12.84
CA TYR A 101 -8.44 3.85 11.41
C TYR A 101 -9.60 4.78 11.06
N ASP A 102 -10.73 4.65 11.76
CA ASP A 102 -11.96 5.40 11.50
C ASP A 102 -11.83 6.89 11.80
N SER A 103 -11.21 7.22 12.93
CA SER A 103 -11.21 8.59 13.46
C SER A 103 -10.04 9.43 12.97
N TYR A 104 -8.98 8.82 12.42
CA TYR A 104 -7.77 9.53 11.98
C TYR A 104 -7.38 9.26 10.52
N LEU A 105 -7.66 8.08 9.98
CA LEU A 105 -7.17 7.70 8.65
C LEU A 105 -8.18 8.01 7.54
N ILE A 106 -9.46 7.68 7.77
CA ILE A 106 -10.55 7.83 6.79
C ILE A 106 -11.47 9.04 7.03
N ILE A 107 -10.95 10.12 7.61
CA ILE A 107 -11.73 11.35 7.92
C ILE A 107 -12.26 12.03 6.64
N GLY A 108 -11.55 11.89 5.51
CA GLY A 108 -11.89 12.51 4.24
C GLY A 108 -13.11 11.87 3.57
N LYS A 109 -14.13 12.68 3.25
CA LYS A 109 -15.37 12.22 2.60
C LYS A 109 -15.33 12.32 1.07
N GLU A 110 -14.34 13.02 0.52
CA GLU A 110 -14.17 13.16 -0.93
C GLU A 110 -13.45 11.94 -1.52
N ASP A 111 -13.79 11.57 -2.75
CA ASP A 111 -13.19 10.43 -3.44
C ASP A 111 -11.66 10.52 -3.56
N LYS A 112 -11.12 11.74 -3.62
CA LYS A 112 -9.67 12.01 -3.71
C LYS A 112 -8.93 11.81 -2.39
N ASP A 113 -9.65 11.88 -1.27
CA ASP A 113 -9.08 11.75 0.07
C ASP A 113 -9.31 10.34 0.66
N LYS A 114 -9.94 9.44 -0.11
CA LYS A 114 -10.12 8.05 0.29
C LYS A 114 -8.76 7.38 0.47
N PHE A 115 -8.61 6.67 1.59
CA PHE A 115 -7.41 5.91 1.90
C PHE A 115 -7.49 4.52 1.25
N VAL A 116 -7.30 4.48 -0.07
CA VAL A 116 -7.46 3.28 -0.90
C VAL A 116 -6.21 3.04 -1.75
N ASP A 117 -5.87 1.77 -2.00
CA ASP A 117 -4.80 1.41 -2.92
C ASP A 117 -5.16 1.88 -4.34
N PRO A 118 -4.18 2.28 -5.17
CA PRO A 118 -4.42 2.66 -6.56
C PRO A 118 -5.11 1.60 -7.43
N GLU A 119 -5.17 0.33 -7.00
CA GLU A 119 -5.95 -0.73 -7.66
C GLU A 119 -7.44 -0.77 -7.27
N GLY A 120 -7.86 0.05 -6.29
CA GLY A 120 -9.27 0.29 -5.97
C GLY A 120 -9.79 -0.37 -4.69
N GLY A 121 -8.96 -1.08 -3.93
CA GLY A 121 -9.31 -1.67 -2.63
C GLY A 121 -8.84 -0.82 -1.44
N PRO A 122 -9.59 -0.76 -0.32
CA PRO A 122 -9.12 -0.08 0.88
C PRO A 122 -7.92 -0.80 1.49
N TYR A 123 -7.01 -0.03 2.11
CA TYR A 123 -5.90 -0.62 2.84
C TYR A 123 -6.39 -1.24 4.16
N SER A 124 -5.94 -2.46 4.45
CA SER A 124 -6.11 -3.07 5.78
C SER A 124 -4.86 -2.82 6.63
N LEU A 125 -4.96 -2.92 7.95
CA LEU A 125 -3.81 -2.82 8.86
C LEU A 125 -3.56 -4.15 9.56
N SER A 126 -2.30 -4.60 9.62
CA SER A 126 -1.85 -5.71 10.46
C SER A 126 -0.83 -5.22 11.47
N ILE A 127 -1.07 -5.48 12.75
CA ILE A 127 -0.29 -4.97 13.87
C ILE A 127 0.50 -6.12 14.49
N SER A 128 1.79 -5.90 14.70
CA SER A 128 2.67 -6.82 15.41
C SER A 128 3.54 -6.04 16.39
N SER A 129 4.01 -6.70 17.44
CA SER A 129 4.93 -6.12 18.41
C SER A 129 6.33 -6.68 18.23
N CYS A 130 7.32 -5.78 18.21
CA CYS A 130 8.74 -6.10 18.22
C CYS A 130 9.37 -5.73 19.56
N ARG A 131 8.67 -5.99 20.67
CA ARG A 131 9.08 -5.58 22.02
C ARG A 131 9.85 -6.66 22.77
N GLU A 132 9.34 -7.88 22.77
CA GLU A 132 9.85 -8.99 23.56
C GLU A 132 11.15 -9.55 22.95
N ALA A 133 12.04 -10.11 23.76
CA ALA A 133 13.31 -10.66 23.25
C ALA A 133 13.12 -11.78 22.21
N THR A 134 11.97 -12.46 22.22
CA THR A 134 11.55 -13.49 21.27
C THR A 134 10.93 -12.93 19.98
N SER A 135 10.63 -11.63 19.95
CA SER A 135 9.95 -10.96 18.82
C SER A 135 10.91 -10.46 17.73
N TYR A 136 12.22 -10.56 17.95
CA TYR A 136 13.26 -10.16 17.00
C TYR A 136 14.48 -11.09 17.06
N ASN A 137 15.28 -11.09 16.00
CA ASN A 137 16.55 -11.79 15.97
C ASN A 137 17.56 -11.12 16.93
N ALA A 138 18.14 -11.89 17.86
CA ALA A 138 19.00 -11.34 18.90
C ALA A 138 20.27 -10.63 18.38
N GLU A 139 20.78 -11.05 17.21
CA GLU A 139 21.99 -10.52 16.59
C GLU A 139 21.65 -9.31 15.70
N THR A 140 20.76 -9.49 14.72
CA THR A 140 20.45 -8.45 13.71
C THR A 140 19.41 -7.44 14.18
N LYS A 141 18.70 -7.72 15.29
CA LYS A 141 17.57 -6.94 15.80
C LYS A 141 16.36 -6.86 14.86
N ILE A 142 16.39 -7.53 13.70
CA ILE A 142 15.27 -7.58 12.76
C ILE A 142 14.06 -8.24 13.44
N CYS A 143 12.90 -7.60 13.35
CA CYS A 143 11.65 -8.11 13.90
C CYS A 143 11.21 -9.36 13.14
N ASN A 144 10.78 -10.39 13.87
CA ASN A 144 10.37 -11.67 13.27
C ASN A 144 9.04 -11.54 12.51
N ASN A 145 8.14 -10.67 12.99
CA ASN A 145 6.82 -10.44 12.41
C ASN A 145 6.73 -9.05 11.75
N GLY A 146 5.80 -8.93 10.81
CA GLY A 146 5.50 -7.67 10.14
C GLY A 146 6.47 -7.22 9.05
N GLN A 147 7.52 -8.00 8.75
CA GLN A 147 8.41 -7.70 7.62
C GLN A 147 7.68 -7.77 6.28
N ARG A 148 8.08 -6.90 5.33
CA ARG A 148 7.58 -6.93 3.95
C ARG A 148 8.67 -7.24 2.91
N SER A 149 9.93 -7.30 3.34
CA SER A 149 11.05 -7.68 2.49
C SER A 149 10.87 -9.09 1.91
N ALA A 150 10.41 -10.04 2.72
CA ALA A 150 10.21 -11.45 2.33
C ALA A 150 8.84 -11.77 1.70
N SER A 151 7.84 -10.90 1.80
CA SER A 151 6.49 -11.14 1.21
C SER A 151 6.43 -10.82 -0.29
N THR A 152 5.53 -11.46 -1.03
CA THR A 152 5.20 -11.03 -2.40
C THR A 152 4.10 -9.96 -2.41
N TRP A 153 4.02 -9.20 -3.50
CA TRP A 153 2.92 -8.24 -3.70
C TRP A 153 1.55 -8.92 -3.62
N ARG A 154 1.42 -10.08 -4.26
CA ARG A 154 0.16 -10.85 -4.31
C ARG A 154 -0.29 -11.31 -2.93
N ASP A 155 0.63 -11.78 -2.09
CA ASP A 155 0.28 -12.22 -0.74
C ASP A 155 -0.26 -11.06 0.11
N GLN A 156 0.33 -9.86 -0.04
CA GLN A 156 -0.13 -8.66 0.64
C GLN A 156 -1.49 -8.16 0.11
N SER A 157 -1.69 -8.18 -1.21
CA SER A 157 -2.93 -7.70 -1.84
C SER A 157 -4.11 -8.60 -1.52
N GLU A 158 -3.90 -9.91 -1.37
CA GLU A 158 -4.91 -10.90 -0.97
C GLU A 158 -5.16 -10.95 0.55
N GLY A 159 -4.49 -10.11 1.35
CA GLY A 159 -4.69 -10.08 2.80
C GLY A 159 -4.07 -11.28 3.53
N ARG A 160 -3.00 -11.86 2.98
CA ARG A 160 -2.18 -12.94 3.59
C ARG A 160 -0.81 -12.40 4.05
N PRO A 161 -0.75 -11.49 5.03
CA PRO A 161 0.53 -10.97 5.51
C PRO A 161 1.33 -12.10 6.18
N ASN A 162 2.48 -12.48 5.60
CA ASN A 162 3.47 -13.41 6.17
C ASN A 162 2.94 -14.80 6.58
N GLY A 163 2.05 -15.39 5.78
CA GLY A 163 1.60 -16.78 5.99
C GLY A 163 0.63 -16.98 7.15
N VAL A 164 0.08 -15.91 7.72
CA VAL A 164 -1.02 -15.99 8.70
C VAL A 164 -2.32 -16.22 7.93
N GLU A 165 -2.84 -17.45 7.97
CA GLU A 165 -4.06 -17.87 7.24
C GLU A 165 -5.34 -17.27 7.84
N ASP A 166 -5.32 -16.90 9.13
CA ASP A 166 -6.46 -16.34 9.84
C ASP A 166 -6.06 -15.19 10.76
N VAL A 167 -6.27 -13.97 10.29
CA VAL A 167 -6.14 -12.75 11.12
C VAL A 167 -7.42 -12.46 11.92
N THR A 168 -8.25 -13.48 12.14
CA THR A 168 -9.70 -13.35 12.43
C THR A 168 -10.10 -13.65 13.88
N ALA A 169 -9.15 -13.70 14.82
CA ALA A 169 -9.43 -14.13 16.19
C ALA A 169 -9.36 -12.99 17.21
N GLY A 170 -10.51 -12.39 17.51
CA GLY A 170 -10.75 -11.73 18.80
C GLY A 170 -11.45 -10.38 18.76
N ASN A 171 -11.69 -9.78 17.60
CA ASN A 171 -12.35 -8.48 17.51
C ASN A 171 -13.54 -8.50 16.52
N PRO A 172 -14.78 -8.15 16.93
CA PRO A 172 -15.96 -8.13 16.05
C PRO A 172 -15.82 -7.21 14.82
N TYR A 173 -14.95 -6.20 14.86
CA TYR A 173 -14.69 -5.28 13.75
C TYR A 173 -13.72 -5.84 12.68
N GLU A 174 -13.05 -6.96 12.97
CA GLU A 174 -12.22 -7.68 11.99
C GLU A 174 -13.04 -8.28 10.84
N GLN A 175 -14.37 -8.36 10.96
CA GLN A 175 -15.23 -9.12 10.02
C GLN A 175 -16.04 -8.29 9.01
N SER A 176 -16.15 -6.96 9.16
CA SER A 176 -17.05 -6.15 8.31
C SER A 176 -16.37 -5.51 7.09
N GLY A 177 -15.03 -5.53 7.01
CA GLY A 177 -14.26 -4.86 5.95
C GLY A 177 -13.71 -5.80 4.88
N THR A 178 -13.11 -5.23 3.84
CA THR A 178 -12.39 -5.98 2.80
C THR A 178 -10.99 -6.34 3.28
N LYS A 179 -10.68 -7.63 3.29
CA LYS A 179 -9.30 -8.11 3.54
C LYS A 179 -8.49 -7.91 2.25
N GLY A 180 -7.37 -7.21 2.37
CA GLY A 180 -6.49 -6.96 1.22
C GLY A 180 -5.58 -5.74 1.42
N HIS A 181 -4.64 -5.55 0.50
CA HIS A 181 -3.68 -4.44 0.51
C HIS A 181 -3.18 -4.08 1.92
N THR A 182 -2.66 -5.09 2.64
CA THR A 182 -2.42 -4.93 4.08
C THR A 182 -1.13 -4.18 4.38
N ILE A 183 -1.24 -3.06 5.09
CA ILE A 183 -0.12 -2.31 5.67
C ILE A 183 0.32 -2.99 6.96
N SER A 184 1.61 -3.28 7.09
CA SER A 184 2.17 -3.82 8.32
C SER A 184 2.59 -2.69 9.24
N ILE A 185 2.19 -2.78 10.49
CA ILE A 185 2.53 -1.85 11.55
C ILE A 185 3.25 -2.64 12.63
N VAL A 186 4.52 -2.33 12.84
CA VAL A 186 5.35 -2.99 13.84
C VAL A 186 5.62 -2.01 14.97
N THR A 187 5.03 -2.25 16.14
CA THR A 187 5.27 -1.45 17.33
C THR A 187 6.59 -1.82 17.98
N ASN A 188 7.20 -0.89 18.72
CA ASN A 188 8.54 -1.06 19.30
C ASN A 188 9.61 -1.31 18.24
N ALA A 189 9.46 -0.71 17.05
CA ALA A 189 10.39 -0.87 15.95
C ALA A 189 10.72 0.46 15.27
N THR A 190 11.85 0.49 14.59
CA THR A 190 12.25 1.53 13.62
C THR A 190 12.65 0.84 12.31
N CYS A 191 12.86 1.62 11.26
CA CYS A 191 13.30 1.11 9.97
C CYS A 191 14.82 1.12 9.84
N GLU A 192 15.38 0.02 9.37
CA GLU A 192 16.74 -0.08 8.84
C GLU A 192 16.65 -0.58 7.40
N GLY A 193 16.76 0.33 6.43
CA GLY A 193 16.49 0.02 5.03
C GLY A 193 15.05 -0.48 4.82
N PRO A 194 14.84 -1.65 4.19
CA PRO A 194 13.50 -2.20 3.93
C PRO A 194 12.88 -2.93 5.12
N ASP A 195 13.64 -3.13 6.20
CA ASP A 195 13.28 -4.01 7.31
C ASP A 195 12.96 -3.22 8.59
N ALA A 196 12.05 -3.76 9.39
CA ALA A 196 11.78 -3.28 10.74
C ALA A 196 12.77 -3.92 11.72
N ILE A 197 13.42 -3.11 12.54
CA ILE A 197 14.32 -3.55 13.61
C ILE A 197 13.79 -3.10 14.97
N HIS A 198 14.09 -3.88 16.00
CA HIS A 198 13.73 -3.57 17.38
C HIS A 198 14.23 -2.18 17.78
N ALA A 199 13.36 -1.41 18.44
CA ALA A 199 13.71 -0.12 19.00
C ALA A 199 13.15 0.03 20.42
N SER A 200 14.01 0.53 21.31
CA SER A 200 13.59 0.91 22.66
C SER A 200 12.69 2.16 22.59
N GLY A 201 11.48 2.03 23.14
CA GLY A 201 10.46 3.07 23.17
C GLY A 201 9.07 2.56 22.78
N SER A 202 8.08 2.73 23.66
CA SER A 202 6.69 2.27 23.44
C SER A 202 5.92 3.05 22.38
N ARG A 203 6.49 4.15 21.87
CA ARG A 203 5.86 5.05 20.89
C ARG A 203 6.39 4.85 19.47
N LYS A 204 7.48 4.09 19.33
CA LYS A 204 8.15 3.88 18.05
C LYS A 204 7.41 2.86 17.22
N VAL A 205 7.20 3.20 15.96
CA VAL A 205 6.45 2.36 15.02
C VAL A 205 7.20 2.33 13.69
N ALA A 206 7.35 1.13 13.13
CA ALA A 206 7.77 0.95 11.75
C ALA A 206 6.54 0.56 10.91
N ILE A 207 6.28 1.31 9.85
CA ILE A 207 5.19 1.05 8.91
C ILE A 207 5.78 0.46 7.64
N LEU A 208 5.33 -0.72 7.24
CA LEU A 208 5.88 -1.45 6.10
C LEU A 208 4.81 -1.78 5.06
N TYR A 209 5.20 -1.66 3.80
CA TYR A 209 4.37 -2.01 2.65
C TYR A 209 5.22 -2.57 1.52
N LYS A 210 4.80 -3.67 0.91
CA LYS A 210 5.43 -4.22 -0.30
C LYS A 210 5.05 -3.35 -1.50
N LYS A 211 6.00 -3.05 -2.39
CA LYS A 211 5.73 -2.36 -3.67
C LYS A 211 5.49 -3.37 -4.79
N GLU A 212 4.69 -2.99 -5.78
CA GLU A 212 4.35 -3.86 -6.92
C GLU A 212 5.56 -4.05 -7.85
N GLY A 213 6.35 -3.00 -8.07
CA GLY A 213 7.59 -3.05 -8.85
C GLY A 213 8.75 -3.78 -8.14
N GLY A 214 8.55 -4.24 -6.91
CA GLY A 214 9.57 -4.88 -6.08
C GLY A 214 10.13 -3.99 -4.96
N GLY A 215 10.74 -4.64 -3.97
CA GLY A 215 11.17 -4.03 -2.72
C GLY A 215 10.02 -3.73 -1.75
N SER A 216 10.35 -3.16 -0.59
CA SER A 216 9.40 -2.71 0.42
C SER A 216 9.68 -1.28 0.85
N ILE A 217 8.63 -0.59 1.25
CA ILE A 217 8.66 0.67 1.97
C ILE A 217 8.79 0.31 3.45
N CYS A 218 9.66 1.00 4.16
CA CYS A 218 9.67 1.04 5.62
C CYS A 218 9.73 2.52 6.04
N GLN A 219 8.67 2.99 6.70
CA GLN A 219 8.56 4.36 7.20
C GLN A 219 8.57 4.33 8.74
N PRO A 220 9.59 4.92 9.40
CA PRO A 220 9.62 5.02 10.85
C PRO A 220 8.75 6.19 11.35
N LEU A 221 8.32 6.07 12.61
CA LEU A 221 7.62 7.06 13.42
C LEU A 221 8.32 7.25 14.77
#